data_AF-A0A7Y2GA12-F1
#
_entry.id   AF-A0A7Y2GA12-F1
#
_cell.length_a   1.000
_cell.length_b   1.000
_cell.length_c   1.000
_cell.angle_alpha   90.00
_cell.angle_beta   90.00
_cell.angle_gamma   90.00
#
_symmetry.space_group_name_H-M   'P 1'
#
loop_
_entity.id
_entity.type
_entity.pdbx_description
1 polymer ?
#
loop_
_entity_poly.entity_id
_entity_poly.type
_entity_poly.pdbx_seq_one_letter_code
_entity_poly.pdbx_strand_id
1 'polypeptide(L)'
;LAQQAISIDPDNPSFQDTLGWILFLLDRPAEAREWVQRAVDATSGNATMLEHLGDIEASLGLMESARTRWLRALEITPDNELLKEKLDRVAP
;
A
#
# COMPACT_ATOMS: atom_id res chain seq x y z
N LEU A 1 13.52 7.14 -13.24
CA LEU A 1 13.10 5.72 -13.18
C LEU A 1 11.59 5.58 -13.03
N ALA A 2 10.94 6.16 -12.01
CA ALA A 2 9.48 6.10 -11.85
C ALA A 2 8.67 6.71 -13.03
N GLN A 3 9.05 7.88 -13.53
CA GLN A 3 8.33 8.54 -14.64
C GLN A 3 8.40 7.76 -15.97
N GLN A 4 9.44 6.93 -16.16
CA GLN A 4 9.57 6.09 -17.37
C GLN A 4 8.73 4.81 -17.29
N ALA A 5 8.33 4.37 -16.09
CA ALA A 5 7.52 3.17 -15.91
C ALA A 5 6.06 3.37 -16.38
N ILE A 6 5.53 4.60 -16.27
CA ILE A 6 4.16 4.94 -16.68
C ILE A 6 3.95 4.79 -18.20
N SER A 7 5.01 4.97 -18.99
CA SER A 7 4.90 4.98 -20.46
C SER A 7 4.74 3.60 -21.10
N ILE A 8 4.90 2.52 -20.33
CA ILE A 8 4.96 1.15 -20.87
C ILE A 8 3.64 0.40 -20.70
N ASP A 9 2.97 0.55 -19.55
CA ASP A 9 1.63 0.00 -19.29
C ASP A 9 1.01 0.63 -18.03
N PRO A 10 0.22 1.71 -18.16
CA PRO A 10 -0.36 2.41 -17.01
C PRO A 10 -1.40 1.58 -16.25
N ASP A 11 -1.90 0.49 -16.83
CA ASP A 11 -2.93 -0.37 -16.24
C ASP A 11 -2.33 -1.57 -15.49
N ASN A 12 -1.01 -1.77 -15.56
CA ASN A 12 -0.35 -2.83 -14.82
C ASN A 12 -0.35 -2.54 -13.30
N PRO A 13 -1.03 -3.38 -12.48
CA PRO A 13 -1.16 -3.13 -11.04
C PRO A 13 0.19 -3.08 -10.30
N SER A 14 1.19 -3.87 -10.73
CA SER A 14 2.52 -3.84 -10.11
C SER A 14 3.26 -2.53 -10.37
N PHE A 15 3.05 -1.91 -11.54
CA PHE A 15 3.61 -0.59 -11.82
C PHE A 15 2.89 0.52 -11.06
N GLN A 16 1.56 0.42 -10.93
CA GLN A 16 0.78 1.34 -10.13
C GLN A 16 1.22 1.30 -8.65
N ASP A 17 1.42 0.11 -8.07
CA ASP A 17 1.95 -0.06 -6.72
C ASP A 17 3.37 0.53 -6.57
N THR A 18 4.28 0.17 -7.48
CA THR A 18 5.67 0.68 -7.46
C THR A 18 5.71 2.20 -7.54
N LEU A 19 4.91 2.81 -8.43
CA LEU A 19 4.83 4.26 -8.57
C LEU A 19 4.26 4.89 -7.29
N GLY A 20 3.18 4.33 -6.75
CA GLY A 20 2.57 4.80 -5.51
C GLY A 20 3.57 4.75 -4.35
N TRP A 21 4.32 3.66 -4.21
CA TRP A 21 5.35 3.54 -3.20
C TRP A 21 6.48 4.58 -3.36
N ILE A 22 6.93 4.84 -4.59
CA ILE A 22 7.92 5.91 -4.84
C ILE A 22 7.37 7.28 -4.46
N LEU A 23 6.10 7.58 -4.79
CA LEU A 23 5.47 8.84 -4.39
C LEU A 23 5.38 8.97 -2.87
N PHE A 24 5.08 7.88 -2.17
CA PHE A 24 5.08 7.87 -0.71
C PHE A 24 6.46 8.21 -0.12
N LEU A 25 7.52 7.58 -0.65
CA LEU A 25 8.90 7.88 -0.25
C LEU A 25 9.35 9.32 -0.59
N LEU A 26 8.67 9.98 -1.53
CA LEU A 26 8.88 11.39 -1.89
C LEU A 26 7.99 12.35 -1.08
N ASP A 27 7.41 11.89 0.04
CA ASP A 27 6.53 12.67 0.91
C ASP A 27 5.26 13.20 0.19
N ARG A 28 4.74 12.41 -0.77
CA ARG A 28 3.49 12.68 -1.50
C ARG A 28 2.42 11.61 -1.22
N PRO A 29 2.01 11.42 0.04
CA PRO A 29 1.17 10.29 0.45
C PRO A 29 -0.25 10.33 -0.15
N ALA A 30 -0.82 11.52 -0.40
CA ALA A 30 -2.15 11.64 -1.01
C ALA A 30 -2.17 11.07 -2.43
N GLU A 31 -1.17 11.40 -3.25
CA GLU A 31 -1.04 10.89 -4.61
C GLU A 31 -0.62 9.42 -4.63
N ALA A 32 0.26 9.02 -3.70
CA ALA A 32 0.64 7.62 -3.51
C ALA A 32 -0.58 6.73 -3.30
N ARG A 33 -1.51 7.16 -2.44
CA ARG A 33 -2.73 6.42 -2.12
C ARG A 33 -3.57 6.14 -3.36
N GLU A 34 -3.73 7.12 -4.24
CA GLU A 34 -4.52 6.94 -5.46
C GLU A 34 -3.95 5.85 -6.36
N TRP A 35 -2.62 5.78 -6.49
CA TRP A 35 -1.95 4.78 -7.32
C TRP A 35 -1.99 3.38 -6.71
N VAL A 36 -1.64 3.24 -5.42
CA VAL A 36 -1.67 1.93 -4.76
C VAL A 36 -3.10 1.41 -4.61
N GLN A 37 -4.08 2.28 -4.37
CA GLN A 37 -5.49 1.87 -4.32
C GLN A 37 -5.96 1.28 -5.66
N ARG A 38 -5.58 1.88 -6.79
CA ARG A 38 -5.89 1.31 -8.13
C ARG A 38 -5.28 -0.08 -8.32
N ALA A 39 -4.04 -0.27 -7.87
CA ALA A 39 -3.36 -1.58 -7.93
C ALA A 39 -4.11 -2.65 -7.12
N VAL A 40 -4.53 -2.29 -5.90
CA VAL A 40 -5.31 -3.15 -5.02
C VAL A 40 -6.68 -3.46 -5.61
N ASP A 41 -7.39 -2.46 -6.15
CA ASP A 41 -8.73 -2.65 -6.74
C ASP A 41 -8.69 -3.54 -7.98
N ALA A 42 -7.63 -3.45 -8.79
CA ALA A 42 -7.47 -4.25 -10.00
C ALA A 42 -7.18 -5.74 -9.74
N THR A 43 -6.59 -6.08 -8.58
CA THR A 43 -6.10 -7.44 -8.29
C THR A 43 -6.63 -8.05 -7.00
N SER A 44 -7.48 -7.32 -6.28
CA SER A 44 -7.77 -7.52 -4.84
C SER A 44 -6.57 -7.29 -3.90
N GLY A 45 -5.38 -6.98 -4.44
CA GLY A 45 -4.14 -6.73 -3.72
C GLY A 45 -3.42 -8.00 -3.27
N ASN A 46 -2.10 -8.06 -3.46
CA ASN A 46 -1.24 -9.02 -2.74
C ASN A 46 -0.83 -8.45 -1.37
N ALA A 47 -0.13 -9.24 -0.56
CA ALA A 47 0.28 -8.82 0.79
C ALA A 47 1.07 -7.50 0.80
N THR A 48 1.99 -7.33 -0.14
CA THR A 48 2.83 -6.12 -0.26
C THR A 48 2.02 -4.89 -0.68
N MET A 49 1.12 -5.02 -1.66
CA MET A 49 0.25 -3.91 -2.09
C MET A 49 -0.68 -3.45 -0.97
N LEU A 50 -1.21 -4.41 -0.20
CA LEU A 50 -2.04 -4.12 0.96
C LEU A 50 -1.21 -3.46 2.07
N GLU A 51 0.01 -3.94 2.33
CA GLU A 51 0.94 -3.32 3.27
C GLU A 51 1.26 -1.87 2.89
N HIS A 52 1.66 -1.63 1.64
CA HIS A 52 1.95 -0.29 1.13
C HIS A 52 0.74 0.64 1.28
N LEU A 53 -0.45 0.19 0.90
CA LEU A 53 -1.66 0.99 1.04
C LEU A 53 -1.94 1.31 2.51
N GLY A 54 -1.75 0.34 3.41
CA GLY A 54 -1.91 0.56 4.84
C GLY A 54 -0.92 1.59 5.39
N ASP A 55 0.35 1.52 4.98
CA ASP A 55 1.39 2.46 5.40
C ASP A 55 1.09 3.89 4.94
N ILE A 56 0.67 4.03 3.69
CA ILE A 56 0.26 5.30 3.11
C ILE A 56 -0.96 5.85 3.87
N GLU A 57 -1.97 5.04 4.12
CA GLU A 57 -3.18 5.47 4.84
C GLU A 57 -2.87 5.88 6.29
N ALA A 58 -1.96 5.17 6.96
CA ALA A 58 -1.51 5.53 8.31
C ALA A 58 -0.81 6.90 8.32
N SER A 59 0.04 7.18 7.33
CA SER A 59 0.72 8.48 7.20
C SER A 59 -0.25 9.65 6.97
N LEU A 60 -1.42 9.37 6.40
CA LEU A 60 -2.51 10.33 6.20
C LEU A 60 -3.45 10.45 7.41
N GLY A 61 -3.16 9.74 8.51
CA GLY A 61 -4.03 9.70 9.70
C GLY A 61 -5.28 8.83 9.54
N LEU A 62 -5.39 8.05 8.45
CA LEU A 62 -6.51 7.15 8.17
C LEU A 62 -6.31 5.80 8.85
N MET A 63 -6.20 5.81 10.19
CA MET A 63 -5.73 4.65 10.94
C MET A 63 -6.64 3.41 10.85
N GLU A 64 -7.96 3.60 10.85
CA GLU A 64 -8.92 2.50 10.67
C GLU A 64 -8.76 1.82 9.31
N SER A 65 -8.55 2.63 8.27
CA SER A 65 -8.31 2.13 6.93
C SER A 65 -6.99 1.35 6.89
N ALA A 66 -5.92 1.92 7.43
CA ALA A 66 -4.60 1.29 7.50
C ALA A 66 -4.64 -0.07 8.20
N ARG A 67 -5.27 -0.13 9.38
CA ARG A 67 -5.47 -1.36 10.15
C ARG A 67 -6.19 -2.43 9.33
N THR A 68 -7.24 -2.04 8.60
CA THR A 68 -7.97 -2.96 7.73
C THR A 68 -7.08 -3.56 6.63
N ARG A 69 -6.16 -2.77 6.07
CA ARG A 69 -5.26 -3.25 5.00
C ARG A 69 -4.18 -4.16 5.57
N TRP A 70 -3.57 -3.81 6.69
CA TRP A 70 -2.56 -4.65 7.35
C TRP A 70 -3.14 -5.99 7.83
N LEU A 71 -4.38 -6.02 8.32
CA LEU A 71 -5.07 -7.28 8.64
C LEU A 71 -5.21 -8.18 7.42
N ARG A 72 -5.69 -7.63 6.29
CA ARG A 72 -5.80 -8.39 5.03
C ARG A 72 -4.43 -8.84 4.51
N ALA A 73 -3.39 -8.03 4.67
CA ALA A 73 -2.03 -8.44 4.32
C ALA A 73 -1.54 -9.60 5.20
N LEU A 74 -1.82 -9.55 6.51
CA LEU A 74 -1.46 -10.59 7.47
C LEU A 74 -2.23 -11.90 7.22
N GLU A 75 -3.48 -11.84 6.77
CA GLU A 75 -4.23 -13.02 6.32
C GLU A 75 -3.51 -13.78 5.19
N ILE A 76 -2.82 -13.06 4.30
CA ILE A 76 -2.04 -13.64 3.19
C ILE A 76 -0.66 -14.11 3.67
N THR A 77 -0.03 -13.37 4.58
CA THR A 77 1.29 -13.70 5.15
C THR A 77 1.25 -13.73 6.68
N PRO A 78 0.73 -14.81 7.31
CA PRO A 78 0.49 -14.86 8.75
C PRO A 78 1.75 -14.78 9.63
N ASP A 79 2.91 -15.13 9.06
CA ASP A 79 4.21 -15.12 9.75
C ASP A 79 4.97 -13.79 9.59
N ASN A 80 4.34 -12.77 9.00
CA ASN A 80 4.96 -11.46 8.82
C ASN A 80 4.95 -10.68 10.15
N GLU A 81 6.07 -10.74 10.87
CA GLU A 81 6.25 -10.04 12.16
C GLU A 81 6.11 -8.52 12.05
N LEU A 82 6.51 -7.92 10.93
CA LEU A 82 6.37 -6.47 10.72
C LEU A 82 4.91 -6.04 10.69
N LEU A 83 4.04 -6.83 10.04
CA LEU A 83 2.59 -6.55 10.03
C LEU A 83 1.97 -6.72 11.43
N LYS A 84 2.41 -7.72 12.21
CA LYS A 84 1.98 -7.89 13.60
C LYS A 84 2.38 -6.67 14.44
N GLU A 85 3.64 -6.22 14.34
CA GLU A 85 4.10 -5.02 15.05
C GLU A 85 3.32 -3.76 14.67
N LYS A 86 3.03 -3.56 13.37
CA LYS A 86 2.23 -2.41 12.91
C LYS A 86 0.83 -2.45 13.54
N LEU A 87 0.19 -3.61 13.57
CA LEU A 87 -1.15 -3.81 14.15
C LEU A 87 -1.17 -3.60 15.68
N ASP A 88 -0.14 -4.05 16.39
CA ASP A 88 -0.03 -3.87 17.84
C ASP A 88 0.10 -2.38 18.23
N ARG A 89 0.81 -1.59 17.41
CA ARG A 89 0.97 -0.14 17.63
C ARG A 89 -0.31 0.66 17.41
N VAL A 90 -1.28 0.08 16.71
CA VAL A 90 -2.56 0.72 16.37
C VAL A 90 -3.76 -0.01 16.95
N ALA A 91 -3.52 -0.92 17.90
CA ALA A 91 -4.58 -1.56 18.66
C ALA A 91 -5.39 -0.50 19.43
N PRO A 92 -6.73 -0.64 19.48
CA PRO A 92 -7.61 0.30 20.17
C PRO A 92 -7.35 0.37 21.68
#